data_AF-T1BUJ6-F1
#
_entry.id   AF-T1BUJ6-F1
#
_cell.length_a   1.000
_cell.length_b   1.000
_cell.length_c   1.000
_cell.angle_alpha   90.00
_cell.angle_beta   90.00
_cell.angle_gamma   90.00
#
_symmetry.space_group_name_H-M   'P 1'
#
loop_
_entity.id
_entity.type
_entity.pdbx_description
1 polymer ?
#
loop_
_entity_poly.entity_id
_entity_poly.type
_entity_poly.pdbx_seq_one_letter_code
_entity_poly.pdbx_strand_id
1 'polypeptide(L)'
;MEFKTVLKANNLTHKRTKPHTPTDNAIIERANRTVREELETDIVSDFQGTEKSIDHIVQRYNNERRHSSLNYLPPMEYYRGDPDVRIAVREAKMEMAKRIRKENNMKDRNGGEATGV
;
A
#
# COMPACT_ATOMS: atom_id res chain seq x y z
N MET A 1 -34.79 3.26 7.90
CA MET A 1 -34.18 3.77 9.16
C MET A 1 -33.51 5.09 8.86
N GLU A 2 -33.81 6.13 9.62
CA GLU A 2 -33.19 7.44 9.46
C GLU A 2 -31.72 7.44 9.90
N PHE A 3 -30.82 7.96 9.05
CA PHE A 3 -29.36 7.95 9.27
C PHE A 3 -28.94 8.46 10.66
N LYS A 4 -29.57 9.55 11.13
CA LYS A 4 -29.28 10.15 12.45
C LYS A 4 -29.60 9.20 13.61
N THR A 5 -30.63 8.37 13.48
CA THR A 5 -31.04 7.41 14.51
C THR A 5 -29.99 6.32 14.67
N VAL A 6 -29.43 5.82 13.57
CA VAL A 6 -28.35 4.82 13.58
C VAL A 6 -27.10 5.38 14.25
N LEU A 7 -26.71 6.62 13.93
CA LEU A 7 -25.55 7.25 14.57
C LEU A 7 -25.73 7.39 16.08
N LYS A 8 -26.91 7.86 16.52
CA LYS A 8 -27.22 8.01 17.95
C LYS A 8 -27.21 6.67 18.68
N ALA A 9 -27.78 5.63 18.09
CA ALA A 9 -27.78 4.29 18.68
C ALA A 9 -26.36 3.69 18.84
N ASN A 10 -25.41 4.11 17.99
CA ASN A 10 -24.02 3.65 18.03
C ASN A 10 -23.06 4.64 18.73
N ASN A 11 -23.57 5.68 19.40
CA ASN A 11 -22.76 6.73 20.03
C ASN A 11 -21.77 7.43 19.07
N LEU A 12 -22.16 7.61 17.81
CA LEU A 12 -21.34 8.26 16.78
C LEU A 12 -21.77 9.72 16.54
N THR A 13 -20.79 10.60 16.36
CA THR A 13 -21.01 12.02 16.01
C THR A 13 -20.77 12.27 14.52
N HIS A 14 -21.73 12.87 13.82
CA HIS A 14 -21.55 13.30 12.43
C HIS A 14 -20.89 14.68 12.37
N LYS A 15 -19.63 14.74 11.92
CA LYS A 15 -18.94 16.00 11.63
C LYS A 15 -18.98 16.28 10.13
N ARG A 16 -19.28 17.52 9.76
CA ARG A 16 -19.23 18.01 8.37
C ARG A 16 -18.00 18.86 8.17
N THR A 17 -17.43 18.84 6.97
CA THR A 17 -16.38 19.78 6.58
C THR A 17 -16.94 21.19 6.47
N LYS A 18 -16.05 22.17 6.55
CA LYS A 18 -16.42 23.57 6.35
C LYS A 18 -16.80 23.79 4.88
N PRO A 19 -17.82 24.64 4.58
CA PRO A 19 -18.11 25.02 3.22
C PRO A 19 -16.86 25.58 2.50
N HIS A 20 -16.73 25.30 1.20
CA HIS A 20 -15.64 25.78 0.34
C HIS A 20 -14.21 25.38 0.80
N THR A 21 -14.08 24.27 1.54
CA THR A 21 -12.78 23.75 2.00
C THR A 21 -12.52 22.35 1.40
N PRO A 22 -12.26 22.24 0.09
CA PRO A 22 -12.09 20.93 -0.58
C PRO A 22 -10.88 20.15 -0.05
N THR A 23 -9.85 20.86 0.43
CA THR A 23 -8.65 20.24 1.01
C THR A 23 -8.93 19.36 2.22
N ASP A 24 -10.00 19.62 2.97
CA ASP A 24 -10.39 18.82 4.15
C ASP A 24 -10.74 17.38 3.75
N ASN A 25 -11.18 17.15 2.51
CA ASN A 25 -11.57 15.84 1.98
C ASN A 25 -10.54 15.22 1.04
N ALA A 26 -9.35 15.83 0.90
CA ALA A 26 -8.35 15.40 -0.09
C ALA A 26 -7.97 13.91 0.03
N ILE A 27 -7.96 13.35 1.24
CA ILE A 27 -7.64 11.94 1.48
C ILE A 27 -8.72 11.03 0.88
N ILE A 28 -10.00 11.28 1.17
CA ILE A 28 -11.09 10.45 0.67
C ILE A 28 -11.28 10.66 -0.84
N GLU A 29 -11.08 11.88 -1.35
CA GLU A 29 -11.11 12.16 -2.77
C GLU A 29 -10.03 11.38 -3.53
N ARG A 30 -8.81 11.33 -2.98
CA ARG A 30 -7.73 10.51 -3.56
C ARG A 30 -8.07 9.03 -3.56
N ALA A 31 -8.67 8.51 -2.48
CA ALA A 31 -9.10 7.12 -2.41
C ALA A 31 -10.20 6.81 -3.44
N ASN A 32 -11.21 7.68 -3.56
CA ASN A 32 -12.27 7.55 -4.56
C ASN A 32 -11.71 7.57 -5.99
N ARG A 33 -10.74 8.44 -6.27
CA ARG A 33 -10.06 8.45 -7.57
C ARG A 33 -9.36 7.13 -7.84
N THR A 34 -8.63 6.56 -6.87
CA THR A 34 -7.97 5.26 -7.04
C THR A 34 -8.98 4.15 -7.32
N VAL A 35 -10.09 4.08 -6.60
CA VAL A 35 -11.14 3.08 -6.87
C VAL A 35 -11.71 3.26 -8.27
N ARG A 36 -12.00 4.50 -8.68
CA ARG A 36 -12.51 4.79 -10.02
C ARG A 36 -11.53 4.37 -11.11
N GLU A 37 -10.26 4.75 -10.99
CA GLU A 37 -9.23 4.42 -11.98
C GLU A 37 -9.02 2.91 -12.10
N GLU A 38 -9.03 2.17 -10.99
CA GLU A 38 -8.90 0.70 -11.04
C GLU A 38 -10.18 0.04 -11.59
N LEU A 39 -11.37 0.54 -11.24
CA LEU A 39 -12.63 0.00 -11.76
C LEU A 39 -12.80 0.28 -13.26
N GLU A 40 -12.32 1.42 -13.77
CA GLU A 40 -12.33 1.74 -15.21
C GLU A 40 -11.48 0.78 -16.05
N THR A 41 -10.54 0.07 -15.42
CA THR A 41 -9.75 -0.98 -16.09
C THR A 41 -10.45 -2.34 -16.10
N ASP A 42 -11.49 -2.51 -15.30
CA ASP A 42 -12.28 -3.75 -15.23
C ASP A 42 -13.49 -3.67 -16.18
N ILE A 43 -13.73 -4.75 -16.93
CA ILE A 43 -14.96 -4.89 -17.73
C ILE A 43 -16.02 -5.56 -16.84
N VAL A 44 -16.94 -4.75 -16.31
CA VAL A 44 -18.08 -5.22 -15.50
C VAL A 44 -19.39 -4.97 -16.24
N SER A 45 -20.23 -6.01 -16.34
CA SER A 45 -21.50 -5.97 -17.10
C SER A 45 -22.74 -5.83 -16.22
N ASP A 46 -22.60 -6.06 -14.91
CA ASP A 46 -23.70 -6.05 -13.96
C ASP A 46 -23.27 -5.58 -12.56
N PHE A 47 -24.28 -5.40 -11.70
CA PHE A 47 -24.09 -4.96 -10.33
C PHE A 47 -23.21 -5.91 -9.51
N GLN A 48 -23.41 -7.22 -9.63
CA GLN A 48 -22.69 -8.21 -8.84
C GLN A 48 -21.21 -8.29 -9.24
N GLY A 49 -20.91 -8.16 -10.53
CA GLY A 49 -19.55 -8.03 -11.04
C GLY A 49 -18.87 -6.77 -10.52
N THR A 50 -19.59 -5.65 -10.51
CA THR A 50 -19.08 -4.38 -9.97
C THR A 50 -18.76 -4.49 -8.48
N GLU A 51 -19.64 -5.10 -7.68
CA GLU A 51 -19.40 -5.33 -6.25
C GLU A 51 -18.13 -6.17 -6.02
N LYS A 52 -17.96 -7.27 -6.77
CA LYS A 52 -16.76 -8.12 -6.70
C LYS A 52 -15.49 -7.38 -7.12
N SER A 53 -15.55 -6.57 -8.17
CA SER A 53 -14.42 -5.74 -8.60
C SER A 53 -14.02 -4.73 -7.51
N ILE A 54 -15.01 -4.05 -6.90
CA ILE A 54 -14.73 -3.12 -5.79
C ILE A 54 -14.09 -3.86 -4.60
N ASP A 55 -14.62 -5.02 -4.21
CA ASP A 55 -14.04 -5.83 -3.14
C ASP A 55 -12.59 -6.22 -3.45
N HIS A 56 -12.31 -6.65 -4.69
CA HIS A 56 -10.96 -6.98 -5.12
C HIS A 56 -10.02 -5.76 -5.07
N ILE A 57 -10.47 -4.60 -5.55
CA ILE A 57 -9.71 -3.34 -5.49
C ILE A 57 -9.37 -3.00 -4.03
N VAL A 58 -10.35 -3.07 -3.12
CA VAL A 58 -10.14 -2.77 -1.69
C VAL A 58 -9.16 -3.77 -1.06
N GLN A 59 -9.29 -5.07 -1.36
CA GLN A 59 -8.38 -6.10 -0.85
C GLN A 59 -6.95 -5.87 -1.32
N ARG A 60 -6.77 -5.62 -2.62
CA ARG A 60 -5.47 -5.36 -3.22
C ARG A 60 -4.85 -4.08 -2.66
N TYR A 61 -5.62 -3.00 -2.55
CA TYR A 61 -5.14 -1.73 -2.00
C TYR A 61 -4.60 -1.92 -0.57
N ASN A 62 -5.33 -2.65 0.26
CA ASN A 62 -5.00 -2.81 1.67
C ASN A 62 -3.88 -3.82 1.93
N ASN A 63 -3.79 -4.90 1.15
CA ASN A 63 -2.89 -6.02 1.45
C ASN A 63 -1.69 -6.14 0.51
N GLU A 64 -1.75 -5.57 -0.70
CA GLU A 64 -0.73 -5.79 -1.73
C GLU A 64 -0.08 -4.49 -2.21
N ARG A 65 -0.86 -3.42 -2.35
CA ARG A 65 -0.38 -2.15 -2.91
C ARG A 65 0.64 -1.53 -1.96
N ARG A 66 1.86 -1.31 -2.47
CA ARG A 66 2.94 -0.68 -1.71
C ARG A 66 2.85 0.84 -1.82
N HIS A 67 2.95 1.52 -0.68
CA HIS A 67 2.90 2.97 -0.62
C HIS A 67 4.27 3.54 -0.21
N SER A 68 4.83 4.46 -1.01
CA SER A 68 6.11 5.09 -0.72
C SER A 68 6.10 5.83 0.62
N SER A 69 4.97 6.48 0.97
CA SER A 69 4.76 7.12 2.27
C SER A 69 4.73 6.15 3.45
N LEU A 70 4.58 4.84 3.20
CA LEU A 70 4.53 3.78 4.20
C LEU A 70 5.78 2.88 4.12
N ASN A 71 6.93 3.42 3.73
CA ASN A 71 8.16 2.66 3.52
C ASN A 71 8.04 1.51 2.51
N TYR A 72 7.11 1.61 1.56
CA TYR A 72 6.70 0.56 0.62
C TYR A 72 6.06 -0.67 1.29
N LEU A 73 5.44 -0.51 2.45
CA LEU A 73 4.56 -1.51 3.04
C LEU A 73 3.10 -1.32 2.55
N PRO A 74 2.31 -2.41 2.49
CA PRO A 74 0.86 -2.33 2.35
C PRO A 74 0.20 -1.70 3.58
N PRO A 75 -0.96 -1.02 3.42
CA PRO A 75 -1.67 -0.40 4.54
C PRO A 75 -1.97 -1.34 5.71
N MET A 76 -2.35 -2.60 5.44
CA MET A 76 -2.64 -3.56 6.50
C MET A 76 -1.39 -3.93 7.31
N GLU A 77 -0.25 -4.13 6.66
CA GLU A 77 1.00 -4.39 7.40
C GLU A 77 1.44 -3.17 8.21
N TYR A 78 1.24 -1.97 7.68
CA TYR A 78 1.66 -0.74 8.35
C TYR A 78 0.78 -0.36 9.55
N TYR A 79 -0.54 -0.36 9.38
CA TYR A 79 -1.47 0.12 10.42
C TYR A 79 -1.95 -0.98 11.38
N ARG A 80 -1.88 -2.25 10.99
CA ARG A 80 -2.41 -3.39 11.78
C ARG A 80 -1.36 -4.45 12.10
N GLY A 81 -0.16 -4.35 11.54
CA GLY A 81 0.97 -5.25 11.80
C GLY A 81 2.03 -4.60 12.69
N ASP A 82 3.27 -5.05 12.48
CA ASP A 82 4.48 -4.51 13.13
C ASP A 82 5.41 -3.94 12.04
N PRO A 83 5.21 -2.67 11.63
CA PRO A 83 5.97 -2.08 10.54
C PRO A 83 7.46 -1.97 10.84
N ASP A 84 7.82 -1.71 12.10
CA ASP A 84 9.21 -1.52 12.52
C ASP A 84 10.01 -2.81 12.35
N VAL A 85 9.45 -3.94 12.79
CA VAL A 85 10.06 -5.27 12.56
C VAL A 85 10.19 -5.56 11.06
N ARG A 86 9.17 -5.26 10.25
CA ARG A 86 9.21 -5.51 8.80
C ARG A 86 10.30 -4.70 8.11
N ILE A 87 10.44 -3.44 8.48
CA ILE A 87 11.46 -2.54 7.96
C ILE A 87 12.85 -3.03 8.38
N ALA A 88 13.06 -3.36 9.65
CA ALA A 88 14.33 -3.86 10.16
C ALA A 88 14.78 -5.16 9.45
N VAL A 89 13.86 -6.10 9.24
CA VAL A 89 14.14 -7.34 8.49
C VAL A 89 14.56 -7.03 7.05
N ARG A 90 13.90 -6.06 6.39
CA ARG A 90 14.26 -5.65 5.02
C ARG A 90 15.65 -5.04 4.98
N GLU A 91 15.97 -4.17 5.93
CA GLU A 91 17.28 -3.52 6.02
C GLU A 91 18.40 -4.54 6.25
N ALA A 92 18.19 -5.51 7.14
CA ALA A 92 19.13 -6.61 7.36
C ALA A 92 19.38 -7.44 6.08
N LYS A 93 18.32 -7.75 5.31
CA LYS A 93 18.45 -8.43 4.00
C LYS A 93 19.25 -7.61 3.00
N MET A 94 19.00 -6.30 2.93
CA MET A 94 19.71 -5.40 2.02
C MET A 94 21.20 -5.28 2.38
N GLU A 95 21.53 -5.22 3.66
CA GLU A 95 22.91 -5.17 4.14
C GLU A 95 23.65 -6.48 3.82
N MET A 96 23.02 -7.63 4.08
CA MET A 96 23.58 -8.93 3.71
C MET A 96 23.84 -9.02 2.19
N ALA A 97 22.88 -8.59 1.36
CA ALA A 97 23.04 -8.57 -0.09
C ALA A 97 24.16 -7.64 -0.57
N LYS A 98 24.43 -6.52 0.14
CA LYS A 98 25.58 -5.66 -0.17
C LYS A 98 26.91 -6.38 0.14
N ARG A 99 26.99 -7.08 1.28
CA ARG A 99 28.19 -7.85 1.67
C ARG A 99 28.51 -8.96 0.67
N ILE A 100 27.51 -9.78 0.32
CA ILE A 100 27.66 -10.85 -0.68
C ILE A 100 28.16 -10.29 -2.02
N ARG A 101 27.55 -9.20 -2.50
CA ARG A 101 27.98 -8.55 -3.76
C ARG A 101 29.42 -8.06 -3.71
N LYS A 102 29.84 -7.48 -2.59
CA LYS A 102 31.23 -7.03 -2.39
C LYS A 102 32.21 -8.21 -2.42
N GLU A 103 31.88 -9.31 -1.74
CA GLU A 103 32.71 -10.50 -1.71
C GLU A 103 32.85 -11.16 -3.08
N ASN A 104 31.75 -11.31 -3.82
CA ASN A 104 31.77 -11.86 -5.18
C ASN A 104 32.62 -10.98 -6.11
N ASN A 105 32.42 -9.66 -6.08
CA ASN A 105 33.22 -8.73 -6.88
C ASN A 105 34.72 -8.79 -6.55
N MET A 106 35.10 -9.06 -5.29
CA MET A 106 36.50 -9.27 -4.92
C MET A 106 37.07 -10.58 -5.46
N LYS A 107 36.28 -11.66 -5.41
CA LYS A 107 36.68 -12.97 -5.96
C LYS A 107 36.87 -12.91 -7.47
N ASP A 108 35.97 -12.25 -8.19
CA ASP A 108 36.04 -12.12 -9.65
C ASP A 108 37.27 -11.32 -10.08
N ARG A 109 37.64 -10.27 -9.33
CA ARG A 109 38.87 -9.49 -9.57
C ARG A 109 40.13 -10.32 -9.36
N ASN A 110 40.20 -11.08 -8.27
CA ASN A 110 41.36 -11.93 -7.97
C ASN A 110 41.45 -13.15 -8.89
N GLY A 111 40.32 -13.65 -9.40
CA GLY A 111 40.27 -14.76 -10.37
C GLY A 111 40.70 -14.36 -11.78
N GLY A 112 40.42 -13.11 -12.19
CA GLY A 112 40.86 -12.58 -13.49
C GLY A 112 42.36 -12.34 -13.60
N GLU A 113 43.06 -12.13 -12.47
CA GLU A 113 44.54 -12.02 -12.45
C GLU A 113 45.25 -13.37 -12.65
N ALA A 114 44.57 -14.51 -12.41
CA ALA A 114 45.17 -15.84 -12.52
C ALA A 114 45.12 -16.48 -13.92
N THR A 115 44.32 -15.92 -14.85
CA THR A 115 44.11 -16.47 -16.21
C THR A 115 44.75 -15.63 -17.32
N GLY A 116 45.58 -14.65 -16.97
CA GLY A 116 46.31 -13.80 -17.92
C GLY A 116 47.80 -14.13 -17.96
N VAL A 117 48.17 -15.29 -18.50
CA VAL A 117 49.52 -15.60 -19.04
C VAL A 117 49.35 -16.39 -20.33
#